data_AF-A0A352RRZ6-F1
#
_entry.id   AF-A0A352RRZ6-F1
#
_cell.length_a   1.000
_cell.length_b   1.000
_cell.length_c   1.000
_cell.angle_alpha   90.00
_cell.angle_beta   90.00
_cell.angle_gamma   90.00
#
_symmetry.space_group_name_H-M   'P 1'
#
loop_
_entity.id
_entity.type
_entity.pdbx_description
1 polymer ?
#
loop_
_entity_poly.entity_id
_entity_poly.type
_entity_poly.pdbx_seq_one_letter_code
_entity_poly.pdbx_strand_id
1 'polypeptide(L)'
;GRTFRYTANGPEGLAVGKRVIVVSSRGGVRQDANTLDLHEVTIDAVLRFLGITDISIVRAHGLAMGPDAREAGLTTARSQIAALNDAALRAAA
;
A
#
# COMPACT_ATOMS: atom_id res chain seq x y z
N GLY A 1 17.15 -12.12 -13.76
CA GLY A 1 15.75 -12.16 -14.22
C GLY A 1 15.36 -10.81 -14.76
N ARG A 2 14.06 -10.50 -14.84
CA ARG A 2 13.58 -9.17 -15.28
C ARG A 2 13.38 -8.19 -14.11
N THR A 3 12.85 -8.68 -12.99
CA THR A 3 12.49 -7.84 -11.82
C THR A 3 13.37 -8.09 -10.60
N PHE A 4 14.17 -9.15 -10.62
CA PHE A 4 15.24 -9.43 -9.66
C PHE A 4 16.38 -10.22 -10.33
N ARG A 5 17.54 -10.25 -9.69
CA ARG A 5 18.69 -11.11 -10.06
C ARG A 5 19.35 -11.70 -8.82
N TYR A 6 20.13 -12.77 -8.99
CA TYR A 6 21.00 -13.28 -7.94
C TYR A 6 22.39 -12.64 -8.04
N THR A 7 22.98 -12.39 -6.87
CA THR A 7 24.35 -11.88 -6.70
C THR A 7 25.09 -12.76 -5.70
N ALA A 8 26.39 -12.52 -5.50
CA ALA A 8 27.15 -13.19 -4.44
C ALA A 8 26.57 -12.95 -3.03
N ASN A 9 25.81 -11.86 -2.83
CA ASN A 9 25.21 -11.49 -1.56
C ASN A 9 23.72 -11.92 -1.45
N GLY A 10 23.22 -12.70 -2.41
CA GLY A 10 21.82 -13.13 -2.46
C GLY A 10 20.99 -12.39 -3.53
N PRO A 11 19.64 -12.48 -3.46
CA PRO A 11 18.76 -11.86 -4.43
C PRO A 11 18.75 -10.33 -4.29
N GLU A 12 18.79 -9.64 -5.43
CA GLU A 12 18.72 -8.19 -5.57
C GLU A 12 17.51 -7.82 -6.43
N GLY A 13 16.63 -6.98 -5.89
CA GLY A 13 15.48 -6.42 -6.60
C GLY A 13 15.91 -5.38 -7.65
N LEU A 14 15.27 -5.40 -8.83
CA LEU A 14 15.61 -4.53 -9.95
C LEU A 14 14.55 -3.44 -10.22
N ALA A 15 13.42 -3.45 -9.51
CA ALA A 15 12.35 -2.46 -9.63
C ALA A 15 12.59 -1.20 -8.78
N VAL A 16 13.85 -0.78 -8.66
CA VAL A 16 14.26 0.38 -7.86
C VAL A 16 13.74 1.71 -8.43
N GLY A 17 13.61 2.72 -7.58
CA GLY A 17 13.15 4.06 -7.99
C GLY A 17 11.69 4.14 -8.44
N LYS A 18 10.90 3.09 -8.16
CA LYS A 18 9.46 3.08 -8.40
C LYS A 18 8.71 3.43 -7.11
N ARG A 19 7.62 4.15 -7.27
CA ARG A 19 6.60 4.37 -6.25
C ARG A 19 5.40 3.47 -6.52
N VAL A 20 4.87 2.82 -5.49
CA VAL A 20 3.67 1.98 -5.56
C VAL A 20 2.66 2.44 -4.53
N ILE A 21 1.40 2.53 -4.95
CA ILE A 21 0.25 2.80 -4.08
C ILE A 21 -0.62 1.55 -4.11
N VAL A 22 -0.82 0.92 -2.94
CA VAL A 22 -1.71 -0.23 -2.76
C VAL A 22 -3.01 0.27 -2.18
N VAL A 23 -4.11 0.14 -2.93
CA VAL A 23 -5.45 0.48 -2.43
C VAL A 23 -6.10 -0.81 -1.91
N SER A 24 -6.35 -0.86 -0.61
CA SER A 24 -6.81 -2.03 0.13
C SER A 24 -8.19 -1.78 0.71
N SER A 25 -9.10 -2.74 0.54
CA SER A 25 -10.47 -2.66 1.05
C SER A 25 -10.84 -3.82 1.95
N ARG A 26 -11.68 -3.55 2.96
CA ARG A 26 -12.23 -4.53 3.90
C ARG A 26 -13.71 -4.30 4.14
N GLY A 27 -14.46 -5.41 4.23
CA GLY A 27 -15.87 -5.38 4.60
C GLY A 27 -16.09 -4.97 6.05
N GLY A 28 -15.22 -5.42 6.96
CA GLY A 28 -15.23 -5.06 8.38
C GLY A 28 -14.18 -4.02 8.75
N VAL A 29 -14.19 -3.59 10.01
CA VAL A 29 -13.15 -2.78 10.64
C VAL A 29 -12.37 -3.66 11.61
N ARG A 30 -11.05 -3.74 11.45
CA ARG A 30 -10.14 -4.32 12.45
C ARG A 30 -9.27 -3.21 13.01
N GLN A 31 -9.33 -3.03 14.32
CA GLN A 31 -8.63 -1.97 15.08
C GLN A 31 -7.14 -2.30 15.26
N ASP A 32 -6.78 -3.57 15.17
CA ASP A 32 -5.45 -4.16 15.32
C ASP A 32 -4.74 -4.30 13.96
N ALA A 33 -4.67 -3.21 13.20
CA ALA A 33 -4.10 -3.18 11.85
C ALA A 33 -2.57 -3.44 11.78
N ASN A 34 -1.88 -3.65 12.91
CA ASN A 34 -0.42 -3.71 12.94
C ASN A 34 0.18 -5.12 12.83
N THR A 35 -0.58 -6.22 12.94
CA THR A 35 0.04 -7.57 12.96
C THR A 35 -0.69 -8.68 12.21
N LEU A 36 -1.86 -8.46 11.61
CA LEU A 36 -2.66 -9.58 11.09
C LEU A 36 -3.24 -9.43 9.68
N ASP A 37 -2.99 -8.33 8.97
CA ASP A 37 -3.49 -8.23 7.59
C ASP A 37 -2.52 -8.85 6.58
N LEU A 38 -2.61 -10.18 6.47
CA LEU A 38 -1.66 -11.02 5.73
C LEU A 38 -1.56 -10.62 4.26
N HIS A 39 -2.63 -10.10 3.65
CA HIS A 39 -2.60 -9.67 2.25
C HIS A 39 -1.67 -8.46 2.05
N GLU A 40 -1.75 -7.46 2.93
CA GLU A 40 -0.91 -6.26 2.89
C GLU A 40 0.54 -6.59 3.25
N VAL A 41 0.75 -7.44 4.26
CA VAL A 41 2.09 -7.92 4.63
C VAL A 41 2.74 -8.67 3.47
N THR A 42 1.99 -9.54 2.80
CA THR A 42 2.52 -10.31 1.65
C THR A 42 2.84 -9.38 0.48
N ILE A 43 1.95 -8.43 0.16
CA ILE A 43 2.17 -7.47 -0.92
C ILE A 43 3.40 -6.60 -0.62
N ASP A 44 3.52 -6.05 0.59
CA ASP A 44 4.68 -5.24 1.00
C ASP A 44 5.97 -6.06 0.91
N ALA A 45 5.98 -7.29 1.42
CA ALA A 45 7.15 -8.16 1.36
C ALA A 45 7.60 -8.45 -0.08
N VAL A 46 6.66 -8.76 -0.99
CA VAL A 46 6.97 -9.00 -2.41
C VAL A 46 7.49 -7.74 -3.08
N LEU A 47 6.83 -6.59 -2.89
CA LEU A 47 7.28 -5.33 -3.50
C LEU A 47 8.68 -4.93 -3.03
N ARG A 48 8.96 -5.09 -1.73
CA ARG A 48 10.30 -4.85 -1.15
C ARG A 48 11.34 -5.82 -1.70
N PHE A 49 11.00 -7.10 -1.84
CA PHE A 49 11.88 -8.07 -2.49
C PHE A 49 12.25 -7.67 -3.92
N LEU A 50 11.31 -7.09 -4.66
CA LEU A 50 11.56 -6.57 -6.00
C LEU A 50 12.36 -5.25 -6.02
N GLY A 51 12.68 -4.67 -4.86
CA GLY A 51 13.48 -3.45 -4.73
C GLY A 51 12.66 -2.16 -4.64
N ILE A 52 11.34 -2.26 -4.48
CA ILE A 52 10.45 -1.10 -4.32
C ILE A 52 10.40 -0.72 -2.85
N THR A 53 10.84 0.49 -2.52
CA THR A 53 10.89 0.98 -1.13
C THR A 53 9.87 2.07 -0.83
N ASP A 54 9.44 2.83 -1.84
CA ASP A 54 8.39 3.83 -1.74
C ASP A 54 7.02 3.17 -1.96
N ILE A 55 6.45 2.65 -0.86
CA ILE A 55 5.17 1.93 -0.83
C ILE A 55 4.23 2.67 0.11
N SER A 56 3.05 3.04 -0.40
CA SER A 56 1.96 3.60 0.40
C SER A 56 0.74 2.69 0.35
N ILE A 57 0.13 2.41 1.51
CA ILE A 57 -1.10 1.61 1.59
C ILE A 57 -2.27 2.54 1.96
N VAL A 58 -3.27 2.61 1.08
CA VAL A 58 -4.53 3.33 1.29
C VAL A 58 -5.58 2.32 1.73
N ARG A 59 -6.31 2.59 2.81
CA ARG A 59 -7.27 1.64 3.40
C ARG A 59 -8.69 2.17 3.38
N ALA A 60 -9.62 1.35 2.89
CA ALA A 60 -11.07 1.56 2.96
C ALA A 60 -11.72 0.40 3.76
N HIS A 61 -12.05 0.64 5.03
CA HIS A 61 -12.63 -0.36 5.93
C HIS A 61 -14.13 -0.17 6.14
N GLY A 62 -14.80 -1.21 6.66
CA GLY A 62 -16.22 -1.14 7.01
C GLY A 62 -17.18 -1.13 5.81
N LEU A 63 -16.70 -1.49 4.61
CA LEU A 63 -17.49 -1.36 3.38
C LEU A 63 -18.74 -2.25 3.33
N ALA A 64 -18.81 -3.28 4.19
CA ALA A 64 -19.95 -4.19 4.31
C ALA A 64 -20.74 -4.00 5.61
N MET A 65 -20.46 -2.97 6.42
CA MET A 65 -21.09 -2.72 7.72
C MET A 65 -22.32 -1.78 7.64
N GLY A 66 -22.79 -1.47 6.44
CA GLY A 66 -23.91 -0.55 6.20
C GLY A 66 -23.48 0.74 5.48
N PRO A 67 -24.45 1.57 5.05
CA PRO A 67 -24.20 2.73 4.20
C PRO A 67 -23.29 3.77 4.87
N ASP A 68 -23.51 4.08 6.14
CA ASP A 68 -22.73 5.09 6.87
C ASP A 68 -21.27 4.67 7.05
N ALA A 69 -21.05 3.40 7.44
CA ALA A 69 -19.71 2.84 7.59
C ALA A 69 -18.97 2.76 6.24
N ARG A 70 -19.68 2.41 5.18
CA ARG A 70 -19.15 2.41 3.81
C ARG A 70 -18.71 3.81 3.39
N GLU A 71 -19.54 4.82 3.62
CA GLU A 71 -19.21 6.21 3.25
C GLU A 71 -18.03 6.74 4.05
N ALA A 72 -17.96 6.46 5.36
CA ALA A 72 -16.82 6.80 6.19
C ALA A 72 -15.53 6.13 5.72
N GLY A 73 -15.59 4.85 5.35
CA GLY A 73 -14.46 4.09 4.80
C GLY A 73 -13.95 4.67 3.48
N LEU A 74 -14.86 5.02 2.57
CA LEU A 74 -14.51 5.64 1.29
C LEU A 74 -13.96 7.05 1.47
N THR A 75 -14.55 7.86 2.36
CA THR A 75 -14.07 9.20 2.69
C THR A 75 -12.64 9.16 3.22
N THR A 76 -12.37 8.23 4.15
CA THR A 76 -11.02 8.02 4.70
C THR A 76 -10.00 7.71 3.60
N ALA A 77 -10.32 6.76 2.72
CA ALA A 77 -9.43 6.39 1.61
C ALA A 77 -9.19 7.55 0.64
N ARG A 78 -10.23 8.34 0.32
CA ARG A 78 -10.11 9.53 -0.55
C ARG A 78 -9.19 10.59 0.07
N SER A 79 -9.30 10.84 1.36
CA SER A 79 -8.42 11.77 2.07
C SER A 79 -6.96 11.32 2.06
N GLN A 80 -6.69 10.02 2.22
CA GLN A 80 -5.35 9.45 2.10
C GLN A 80 -4.78 9.64 0.68
N ILE A 81 -5.59 9.39 -0.36
CA ILE A 81 -5.19 9.59 -1.75
C ILE A 81 -4.86 11.06 -2.03
N ALA A 82 -5.69 12.00 -1.55
CA ALA A 82 -5.44 13.43 -1.72
C ALA A 82 -4.10 13.84 -1.08
N ALA A 83 -3.83 13.39 0.15
CA ALA A 83 -2.56 13.66 0.83
C ALA A 83 -1.34 13.10 0.06
N LEU A 84 -1.47 11.91 -0.53
CA LEU A 84 -0.40 11.30 -1.35
C LEU A 84 -0.13 12.08 -2.64
N ASN A 85 -1.18 12.64 -3.25
CA ASN A 85 -1.07 13.50 -4.44
C ASN A 85 -0.41 14.83 -4.09
N ASP A 86 -0.82 15.47 -3.00
CA ASP A 86 -0.23 16.74 -2.55
C ASP A 86 1.25 16.59 -2.20
N ALA A 87 1.63 15.47 -1.59
CA ALA A 87 3.03 15.13 -1.35
C ALA A 87 3.80 14.93 -2.67
N ALA A 88 3.18 14.28 -3.67
CA ALA A 88 3.79 14.09 -4.98
C ALA A 88 4.03 15.42 -5.71
N LEU A 89 3.03 16.31 -5.70
CA LEU A 89 3.12 17.63 -6.32
C LEU A 89 4.21 18.49 -5.68
N ARG A 90 4.31 18.46 -4.34
CA ARG A 90 5.37 19.17 -3.60
C ARG A 90 6.77 18.64 -3.90
N ALA A 91 6.93 17.34 -4.14
CA ALA A 91 8.23 16.77 -4.49
C ALA A 91 8.68 17.07 -5.93
N ALA A 92 7.74 17.50 -6.79
CA ALA A 92 8.01 17.82 -8.20
C ALA A 92 8.21 19.32 -8.47
N ALA A 93 7.97 20.18 -7.48
CA ALA A 93 8.18 21.63 -7.53
C ALA A 93 9.58 22.01 -7.02
#